data_AF-A0A6I3EK45-F1
#
_entry.id   AF-A0A6I3EK45-F1
#
_cell.length_a   1.000
_cell.length_b   1.000
_cell.length_c   1.000
_cell.angle_alpha   90.00
_cell.angle_beta   90.00
_cell.angle_gamma   90.00
#
_symmetry.space_group_name_H-M   'P 1'
#
loop_
_entity.id
_entity.type
_entity.pdbx_description
1 polymer ?
#
loop_
_entity_poly.entity_id
_entity_poly.type
_entity_poly.pdbx_seq_one_letter_code
_entity_poly.pdbx_strand_id
1 'polypeptide(L)'
;MISNPFTDPKWADKTLRLIDRTVGFVRDKTTRPLANLIRAIVFGVILMVAGLLIFIFGLIGLVRAFNELLDVWLTRPTAVWVSYFLLSLLFTSLGALLMRKRHQTSTNSKKNK
;
A
#
# COMPACT_ATOMS: atom_id res chain seq x y z
N MET A 1 -57.37 8.01 17.45
CA MET A 1 -57.39 6.56 17.77
C MET A 1 -55.96 6.06 17.67
N ILE A 2 -55.47 5.38 18.70
CA ILE A 2 -54.08 4.91 18.78
C ILE A 2 -53.91 3.75 17.77
N SER A 3 -52.90 3.81 16.90
CA SER A 3 -52.60 2.72 15.96
C SER A 3 -52.17 1.48 16.74
N ASN A 4 -53.07 0.50 16.85
CA ASN A 4 -52.77 -0.82 17.42
C ASN A 4 -52.00 -1.66 16.39
N PRO A 5 -50.79 -2.18 16.71
CA PRO A 5 -49.99 -2.98 15.78
C PRO A 5 -50.68 -4.27 15.30
N PHE A 6 -51.60 -4.83 16.08
CA PHE A 6 -52.32 -6.05 15.72
C PHE A 6 -53.58 -5.82 14.87
N THR A 7 -53.97 -4.56 14.63
CA THR A 7 -55.20 -4.20 13.88
C THR A 7 -54.91 -3.30 12.67
N ASP A 8 -53.66 -2.86 12.48
CA ASP A 8 -53.24 -2.08 11.32
C ASP A 8 -52.82 -3.02 10.17
N PRO A 9 -53.53 -3.04 9.03
CA PRO A 9 -53.22 -3.94 7.91
C PRO A 9 -51.83 -3.69 7.30
N LYS A 10 -51.20 -2.54 7.59
CA LYS A 10 -49.85 -2.20 7.11
C LYS A 10 -48.74 -2.54 8.11
N TRP A 11 -49.07 -3.13 9.26
CA TRP A 11 -48.08 -3.46 10.30
C TRP A 11 -47.09 -4.52 9.85
N ALA A 12 -47.57 -5.59 9.20
CA ALA A 12 -46.72 -6.65 8.66
C ALA A 12 -45.64 -6.08 7.72
N ASP A 13 -46.04 -5.23 6.77
CA ASP A 13 -45.12 -4.58 5.84
C ASP A 13 -44.11 -3.64 6.53
N LYS A 14 -44.54 -2.91 7.57
CA LYS A 14 -43.65 -2.04 8.34
C LYS A 14 -42.60 -2.86 9.09
N THR A 15 -43.00 -3.97 9.70
CA THR A 15 -42.10 -4.87 10.43
C THR A 15 -41.12 -5.56 9.49
N LEU A 16 -41.60 -6.02 8.32
CA LEU A 16 -40.76 -6.65 7.31
C LEU A 16 -39.70 -5.68 6.77
N ARG A 17 -40.09 -4.43 6.49
CA ARG A 17 -39.14 -3.36 6.08
C ARG A 17 -38.12 -3.04 7.16
N LEU A 18 -38.50 -3.09 8.44
CA LEU A 18 -37.58 -2.87 9.55
C LEU A 18 -36.55 -4.00 9.64
N ILE A 19 -36.99 -5.25 9.51
CA ILE A 19 -36.12 -6.43 9.52
C ILE A 19 -35.17 -6.42 8.31
N ASP A 20 -35.69 -6.15 7.12
CA ASP A 20 -34.85 -6.09 5.91
C ASP A 20 -33.81 -4.97 6.01
N ARG A 21 -34.19 -3.81 6.57
CA ARG A 21 -33.27 -2.70 6.80
C ARG A 21 -32.19 -3.02 7.83
N THR A 22 -32.51 -3.73 8.91
CA THR A 22 -31.52 -4.11 9.92
C THR A 22 -30.59 -5.20 9.42
N VAL A 23 -31.10 -6.21 8.71
CA VAL A 23 -30.29 -7.26 8.07
C VAL A 23 -29.39 -6.66 6.99
N GLY A 24 -29.92 -5.77 6.16
CA GLY A 24 -29.16 -5.02 5.17
C GLY A 24 -28.03 -4.21 5.81
N PHE A 25 -28.32 -3.51 6.91
CA PHE A 25 -27.32 -2.73 7.65
C PHE A 25 -26.21 -3.61 8.23
N VAL A 26 -26.55 -4.76 8.84
CA VAL A 26 -25.56 -5.70 9.39
C VAL A 26 -24.70 -6.31 8.27
N ARG A 27 -25.31 -6.72 7.16
CA ARG A 27 -24.60 -7.27 5.99
C ARG A 27 -23.66 -6.24 5.37
N ASP A 28 -24.13 -5.02 5.16
CA ASP A 28 -23.32 -3.96 4.56
C ASP A 28 -22.19 -3.50 5.49
N LYS A 29 -22.38 -3.57 6.82
CA LYS A 29 -21.35 -3.25 7.81
C LYS A 29 -20.30 -4.34 8.00
N THR A 30 -20.64 -5.61 7.70
CA THR A 30 -19.73 -6.74 7.98
C THR A 30 -19.10 -7.31 6.70
N THR A 31 -19.85 -7.50 5.63
CA THR A 31 -19.38 -8.22 4.43
C THR A 31 -18.60 -7.32 3.48
N ARG A 32 -19.11 -6.11 3.21
CA ARG A 32 -18.47 -5.18 2.26
C ARG A 32 -17.11 -4.64 2.73
N PRO A 33 -16.95 -4.16 3.97
CA PRO A 33 -15.64 -3.67 4.42
C PRO A 33 -14.63 -4.79 4.60
N LEU A 34 -15.07 -5.98 5.02
CA LEU A 34 -14.18 -7.13 5.22
C LEU A 34 -13.59 -7.62 3.89
N ALA A 35 -14.42 -7.74 2.85
CA ALA A 35 -13.94 -8.14 1.52
C ALA A 35 -12.93 -7.14 0.93
N ASN A 36 -13.17 -5.83 1.13
CA ASN A 36 -12.24 -4.79 0.69
C ASN A 36 -10.93 -4.81 1.50
N LEU A 37 -10.99 -5.04 2.81
CA LEU A 37 -9.81 -5.16 3.67
C LEU A 37 -8.93 -6.34 3.21
N ILE A 38 -9.54 -7.49 2.94
CA ILE A 38 -8.83 -8.68 2.46
C ILE A 38 -8.14 -8.39 1.13
N ARG A 39 -8.84 -7.76 0.16
CA ARG A 39 -8.21 -7.36 -1.11
C ARG A 39 -7.04 -6.40 -0.89
N ALA A 40 -7.20 -5.41 -0.02
CA ALA A 40 -6.13 -4.46 0.27
C ALA A 40 -4.89 -5.16 0.84
N ILE A 41 -5.07 -6.16 1.71
CA ILE A 41 -3.97 -6.97 2.25
C ILE A 41 -3.31 -7.78 1.13
N VAL A 42 -4.08 -8.50 0.33
CA VAL A 42 -3.55 -9.34 -0.76
C VAL A 42 -2.78 -8.50 -1.77
N PHE A 43 -3.37 -7.41 -2.26
CA PHE A 43 -2.68 -6.50 -3.18
C PHE A 43 -1.49 -5.81 -2.53
N GLY A 44 -1.55 -5.49 -1.24
CA GLY A 44 -0.44 -4.93 -0.49
C GLY A 44 0.76 -5.88 -0.44
N VAL A 45 0.53 -7.16 -0.16
CA VAL A 45 1.59 -8.18 -0.14
C VAL A 45 2.19 -8.38 -1.55
N ILE A 46 1.34 -8.47 -2.57
CA ILE A 46 1.80 -8.60 -3.97
C ILE A 46 2.68 -7.41 -4.37
N LEU A 47 2.22 -6.18 -4.08
CA LEU A 47 2.99 -4.97 -4.37
C LEU A 47 4.30 -4.90 -3.59
N MET A 48 4.31 -5.36 -2.34
CA MET A 48 5.52 -5.39 -1.52
C MET A 48 6.56 -6.35 -2.12
N VAL A 49 6.16 -7.56 -2.48
CA VAL A 49 7.06 -8.56 -3.09
C VAL A 49 7.52 -8.09 -4.48
N ALA A 50 6.60 -7.64 -5.33
CA ALA A 50 6.93 -7.14 -6.67
C ALA A 50 7.86 -5.93 -6.60
N GLY A 51 7.59 -4.98 -5.69
CA GLY A 51 8.43 -3.82 -5.46
C GLY A 51 9.84 -4.20 -4.99
N LEU A 52 9.95 -5.19 -4.11
CA LEU A 52 11.23 -5.72 -3.65
C LEU A 52 12.03 -6.36 -4.79
N LEU A 53 11.38 -7.14 -5.66
CA LEU A 53 12.03 -7.75 -6.83
C LEU A 53 12.51 -6.68 -7.81
N ILE A 54 11.65 -5.72 -8.17
CA ILE A 54 12.02 -4.60 -9.05
C ILE A 54 13.18 -3.82 -8.46
N PHE A 55 13.17 -3.59 -7.15
CA PHE A 55 14.25 -2.91 -6.45
C PHE A 55 15.58 -3.67 -6.55
N ILE A 56 15.58 -4.98 -6.29
CA ILE A 56 16.78 -5.82 -6.38
C ILE A 56 17.28 -5.89 -7.83
N PHE A 57 16.41 -6.13 -8.81
CA PHE A 57 16.82 -6.17 -10.20
C PHE A 57 17.30 -4.82 -10.72
N GLY A 58 16.66 -3.73 -10.30
CA GLY A 58 17.11 -2.37 -10.60
C GLY A 58 18.50 -2.09 -10.02
N LEU A 59 18.75 -2.53 -8.79
CA LEU A 59 20.07 -2.44 -8.15
C LEU A 59 21.14 -3.20 -8.95
N ILE A 60 20.86 -4.46 -9.28
CA ILE A 60 21.80 -5.31 -10.04
C ILE A 60 22.04 -4.74 -11.43
N GLY A 61 20.97 -4.33 -12.13
CA GLY A 61 21.04 -3.74 -13.46
C GLY A 61 21.84 -2.44 -13.47
N LEU A 62 21.65 -1.58 -12.46
CA LEU A 62 22.40 -0.33 -12.33
C LEU A 62 23.89 -0.61 -12.07
N VAL A 63 24.22 -1.50 -11.13
CA VAL A 63 25.61 -1.87 -10.86
C VAL A 63 26.27 -2.45 -12.11
N ARG A 64 25.57 -3.31 -12.84
CA ARG A 64 26.08 -3.94 -14.06
C ARG A 64 26.28 -2.93 -15.19
N ALA A 65 25.30 -2.06 -15.44
CA ALA A 65 25.38 -1.02 -16.46
C ALA A 65 26.54 -0.05 -16.18
N PHE A 66 26.72 0.37 -14.93
CA PHE A 66 27.83 1.24 -14.55
C PHE A 66 29.19 0.55 -14.67
N ASN A 67 29.30 -0.74 -14.29
CA ASN A 67 30.54 -1.49 -14.50
C ASN A 67 30.90 -1.60 -15.99
N GLU A 68 29.92 -1.84 -16.87
CA GLU A 68 30.13 -1.95 -18.31
C GLU A 68 30.48 -0.59 -18.95
N LEU A 69 29.86 0.50 -18.50
CA LEU A 69 30.21 1.88 -18.88
C LEU A 69 31.63 2.28 -18.44
N LEU A 70 32.07 1.82 -17.27
CA LEU A 70 33.39 2.14 -16.72
C LEU A 70 34.50 1.26 -17.29
N ASP A 71 34.20 0.02 -17.69
CA ASP A 71 35.14 -0.87 -18.38
C ASP A 71 35.57 -0.31 -19.75
N VAL A 72 34.76 0.57 -20.35
CA VAL A 72 35.12 1.35 -21.55
C VAL A 72 36.25 2.36 -21.27
N TRP A 73 36.40 2.83 -20.03
CA TRP A 73 37.30 3.93 -19.69
C TRP A 73 38.44 3.58 -18.70
N LEU A 74 38.33 2.54 -17.86
CA LEU A 74 39.27 2.30 -16.76
C LEU A 74 39.70 0.82 -16.63
N THR A 75 41.01 0.58 -16.50
CA THR A 75 41.65 -0.74 -16.41
C THR A 75 41.15 -1.58 -15.21
N ARG A 76 41.03 -2.90 -15.41
CA ARG A 76 40.42 -3.92 -14.51
C ARG A 76 40.55 -3.75 -12.97
N PRO A 77 41.69 -3.34 -12.36
CA PRO A 77 41.80 -3.27 -10.90
C PRO A 77 41.05 -2.09 -10.24
N THR A 78 40.86 -0.96 -10.93
CA THR A 78 40.15 0.21 -10.37
C THR A 78 38.63 0.07 -10.46
N ALA A 79 38.13 -0.70 -11.43
CA ALA A 79 36.70 -0.95 -11.62
C ALA A 79 36.03 -1.54 -10.35
N VAL A 80 36.73 -2.44 -9.64
CA VAL A 80 36.22 -3.12 -8.44
C VAL A 80 35.94 -2.15 -7.29
N TRP A 81 36.84 -1.20 -7.05
CA TRP A 81 36.67 -0.20 -5.98
C TRP A 81 35.54 0.79 -6.29
N VAL A 82 35.37 1.14 -7.57
CA VAL A 82 34.28 2.01 -8.00
C VAL A 82 32.93 1.34 -7.80
N SER A 83 32.81 0.03 -8.07
CA SER A 83 31.59 -0.73 -7.79
C SER A 83 31.18 -0.67 -6.31
N TYR A 84 32.13 -0.81 -5.38
CA TYR A 84 31.86 -0.74 -3.94
C TYR A 84 31.44 0.67 -3.49
N PHE A 85 32.08 1.71 -4.02
CA PHE A 85 31.71 3.11 -3.73
C PHE A 85 30.30 3.45 -4.26
N LEU A 86 29.95 2.96 -5.45
CA LEU A 86 28.63 3.14 -6.05
C LEU A 86 27.54 2.41 -5.25
N LEU A 87 27.80 1.19 -4.81
CA LEU A 87 26.87 0.42 -3.99
C LEU A 87 26.60 1.15 -2.67
N SER A 88 27.65 1.66 -2.04
CA SER A 88 27.58 2.44 -0.80
C SER A 88 26.81 3.75 -0.99
N LEU A 89 27.07 4.47 -2.09
CA LEU A 89 26.40 5.74 -2.41
C LEU A 89 24.91 5.53 -2.71
N LEU A 90 24.57 4.48 -3.44
CA LEU A 90 23.19 4.17 -3.77
C LEU A 90 22.40 3.77 -2.50
N PHE A 91 22.96 2.90 -1.66
CA PHE A 91 22.29 2.49 -0.41
C PHE A 91 22.12 3.66 0.55
N THR A 92 23.13 4.53 0.65
CA THR A 92 23.07 5.74 1.48
C THR A 92 22.04 6.73 0.94
N SER A 93 22.00 6.94 -0.38
CA SER A 93 21.03 7.82 -1.04
C SER A 93 19.59 7.32 -0.89
N LEU A 94 19.35 6.03 -1.10
CA LEU A 94 18.06 5.40 -0.88
C LEU A 94 17.61 5.49 0.58
N GLY A 95 18.52 5.20 1.52
CA GLY A 95 18.28 5.37 2.95
C GLY A 95 17.89 6.81 3.28
N ALA A 96 18.62 7.80 2.75
CA ALA A 96 18.34 9.21 2.94
C ALA A 96 16.98 9.64 2.35
N LEU A 97 16.61 9.14 1.16
CA LEU A 97 15.32 9.42 0.53
C LEU A 97 14.16 8.83 1.32
N LEU A 98 14.30 7.60 1.82
CA LEU A 98 13.31 6.97 2.69
C LEU A 98 13.16 7.75 4.01
N MET A 99 14.27 8.19 4.60
CA MET A 99 14.27 9.04 5.79
C MET A 99 13.54 10.37 5.53
N ARG A 100 13.81 11.01 4.39
CA ARG A 100 13.15 12.25 3.98
C ARG A 100 11.64 12.06 3.81
N LYS A 101 11.19 10.95 3.21
CA LYS A 101 9.77 10.65 3.02
C LYS A 101 9.05 10.44 4.36
N ARG A 102 9.72 9.82 5.35
CA ARG A 102 9.22 9.72 6.74
C ARG A 102 8.98 11.10 7.37
N HIS A 103 9.86 12.07 7.16
CA HIS A 103 9.73 13.41 7.74
C HIS A 103 8.64 14.26 7.06
N GLN A 104 8.25 13.97 5.82
CA GLN A 104 7.14 14.68 5.16
C GLN A 104 5.76 14.29 5.72
N THR A 105 5.58 13.02 6.12
CA THR A 105 4.32 12.53 6.70
C THR A 105 3.99 13.21 8.04
N SER A 106 4.99 13.55 8.86
CA SER A 106 4.75 14.29 10.12
C SER A 106 4.39 15.76 9.91
N THR A 107 4.93 16.40 8.86
CA THR A 107 4.59 17.80 8.53
C THR A 107 3.18 17.96 7.96
N ASN A 108 2.72 16.99 7.15
CA ASN A 108 1.40 17.04 6.53
C ASN A 108 0.27 16.77 7.56
N SER A 109 0.53 15.93 8.56
CA SER A 109 -0.41 15.68 9.68
C SER A 109 -0.63 16.92 10.56
N LYS A 110 0.38 17.80 10.73
CA LYS A 110 0.25 19.07 11.47
C LYS A 110 -0.47 20.18 10.70
N LYS A 111 -0.59 20.08 9.37
CA LYS A 111 -1.25 21.09 8.52
C LYS A 111 -2.76 20.86 8.36
N ASN A 112 -3.22 19.65 8.65
CA ASN A 112 -4.63 19.23 8.60
C ASN A 112 -5.31 19.17 9.98
N LYS A 113 -4.69 19.80 10.99
CA LYS A 113 -5.23 20.00 12.34
C LYS A 113 -5.23 21.48 12.63
#